data_AF-A0A0D0JKJ2-F1
#
_entry.id   AF-A0A0D0JKJ2-F1
#
_cell.length_a   1.000
_cell.length_b   1.000
_cell.length_c   1.000
_cell.angle_alpha   90.00
_cell.angle_beta   90.00
_cell.angle_gamma   90.00
#
_symmetry.space_group_name_H-M   'P 1'
#
loop_
_entity.id
_entity.type
_entity.pdbx_description
1 polymer ?
#
loop_
_entity_poly.entity_id
_entity_poly.type
_entity_poly.pdbx_seq_one_letter_code
_entity_poly.pdbx_strand_id
1 'polypeptide(L)' 'MEFETPNPFQAGGRLTVARRSGDPEQIAAAEANVAEAKIAAYVKRTLAAAPPLTAAQVKRLSGLLRTGGQ' A
#
# COMPACT_ATOMS: atom_id res chain seq x y z
N MET A 1 3.48 -16.98 1.16
CA MET A 1 4.10 -15.81 0.52
C MET A 1 3.74 -14.62 1.41
N GLU A 2 4.54 -14.36 2.45
CA GLU A 2 4.33 -13.14 3.25
C GLU A 2 4.73 -11.96 2.37
N PHE A 3 3.76 -11.13 2.00
CA PHE A 3 4.07 -9.87 1.36
C PHE A 3 4.74 -9.00 2.42
N GLU A 4 6.06 -8.86 2.35
CA GLU A 4 6.81 -7.94 3.19
C GLU A 4 6.31 -6.53 2.88
N THR A 5 5.38 -6.02 3.70
CA THR A 5 4.79 -4.70 3.48
C THR A 5 5.88 -3.65 3.67
N PRO A 6 6.17 -2.81 2.66
CA PRO A 6 7.23 -1.82 2.78
C PRO A 6 6.93 -0.86 3.93
N ASN A 7 7.92 -0.69 4.82
CA ASN A 7 7.80 0.16 6.02
C ASN A 7 7.94 1.65 5.63
N PRO A 8 6.93 2.50 5.87
CA PRO A 8 6.99 3.93 5.54
C PRO A 8 8.17 4.67 6.19
N PHE A 9 8.57 4.27 7.40
CA PHE A 9 9.68 4.90 8.11
C PHE A 9 11.02 4.61 7.43
N GLN A 10 11.24 3.36 7.03
CA GLN A 10 12.46 2.99 6.30
C GLN A 10 12.50 3.64 4.92
N ALA A 11 11.37 3.67 4.21
CA ALA A 11 11.26 4.35 2.92
C ALA A 11 11.54 5.86 3.03
N GLY A 12 11.03 6.53 4.07
CA GLY A 12 11.32 7.94 4.35
C GLY A 12 12.80 8.20 4.67
N GLY A 13 13.45 7.28 5.39
CA GLY A 13 14.91 7.33 5.61
C GLY A 13 15.69 7.24 4.30
N ARG A 14 15.31 6.32 3.41
CA ARG A 14 15.92 6.18 2.07
C ARG A 14 15.72 7.42 1.20
N LEU A 15 14.54 8.03 1.22
CA LEU A 15 14.29 9.30 0.53
C LEU A 15 15.15 10.43 1.09
N THR A 16 15.33 10.48 2.41
CA THR A 16 16.23 11.48 3.02
C THR A 16 17.67 11.31 2.53
N VAL A 17 18.15 10.08 2.40
CA VAL A 17 19.48 9.77 1.84
C VAL A 17 19.55 10.13 0.36
N ALA A 18 18.55 9.78 -0.45
CA ALA A 18 18.49 10.13 -1.88
C ALA A 18 18.49 11.65 -2.11
N ARG A 19 17.76 12.42 -1.28
CA ARG A 19 17.79 13.88 -1.35
C ARG A 19 19.17 14.48 -1.05
N ARG A 20 20.00 13.78 -0.25
CA ARG A 20 21.38 14.20 0.04
C ARG A 20 22.35 13.87 -1.09
N SER A 21 22.09 12.85 -1.91
CA SER A 21 22.92 12.57 -3.08
C SER A 21 22.71 13.58 -4.21
N GLY A 22 21.55 14.24 -4.24
CA GLY A 22 21.21 15.26 -5.25
C GLY A 22 20.88 14.68 -6.62
N ASP A 23 20.86 13.35 -6.76
CA ASP A 23 20.53 12.66 -8.00
C ASP A 23 19.00 12.64 -8.23
N PRO A 24 18.48 13.31 -9.27
CA PRO A 24 17.06 13.39 -9.53
C PRO A 24 16.38 12.04 -9.73
N GLU A 25 17.05 11.07 -10.36
CA GLU A 25 16.46 9.75 -10.61
C GLU A 25 16.31 8.96 -9.31
N GLN A 26 17.33 8.99 -8.45
CA GLN A 26 17.27 8.35 -7.15
C GLN A 26 16.22 8.99 -6.24
N ILE A 27 16.05 10.31 -6.31
CA ILE A 27 14.99 11.01 -5.58
C ILE A 27 13.62 10.55 -6.06
N ALA A 28 13.37 10.57 -7.38
CA ALA A 28 12.09 10.15 -7.95
C ALA A 28 11.74 8.70 -7.59
N ALA A 29 12.71 7.79 -7.69
CA ALA A 29 12.53 6.39 -7.28
C ALA A 29 12.23 6.27 -5.78
N ALA A 30 12.95 7.01 -4.94
CA ALA A 30 12.72 6.98 -3.50
C ALA A 30 11.34 7.57 -3.12
N GLU A 31 10.86 8.60 -3.81
CA GLU A 31 9.52 9.17 -3.61
C GLU A 31 8.42 8.19 -3.99
N ALA A 32 8.56 7.47 -5.11
CA ALA A 32 7.63 6.40 -5.49
C ALA A 32 7.57 5.31 -4.42
N ASN A 33 8.72 4.88 -3.90
CA ASN A 33 8.81 3.90 -2.82
C ASN A 33 8.13 4.39 -1.52
N VAL A 34 8.26 5.67 -1.16
CA VAL A 34 7.55 6.24 0.00
C VAL A 34 6.04 6.23 -0.22
N ALA A 35 5.57 6.58 -1.42
CA ALA A 35 4.16 6.57 -1.75
C ALA A 35 3.56 5.16 -1.63
N GLU A 36 4.23 4.16 -2.22
CA GLU A 36 3.82 2.75 -2.13
C GLU A 36 3.77 2.27 -0.67
N ALA A 37 4.81 2.53 0.11
CA ALA A 37 4.87 2.16 1.53
C ALA A 37 3.71 2.77 2.33
N LYS A 38 3.41 4.05 2.11
CA LYS A 38 2.30 4.75 2.77
C LYS A 38 0.95 4.14 2.40
N ILE A 39 0.73 3.82 1.13
CA ILE A 39 -0.51 3.19 0.66
C ILE A 39 -0.67 1.82 1.33
N ALA A 40 0.37 0.98 1.27
CA ALA A 40 0.33 -0.36 1.87
C ALA A 40 0.06 -0.31 3.38
N ALA A 41 0.75 0.58 4.11
CA ALA A 41 0.55 0.76 5.54
C ALA A 41 -0.87 1.26 5.86
N TYR A 42 -1.40 2.20 5.07
CA TYR A 42 -2.75 2.73 5.25
C TYR A 42 -3.82 1.67 5.00
N VAL A 43 -3.68 0.89 3.92
CA VAL A 43 -4.59 -0.22 3.62
C VAL A 43 -4.57 -1.24 4.75
N LYS A 44 -3.38 -1.68 5.19
CA LYS A 44 -3.23 -2.64 6.29
C LYS A 44 -3.88 -2.14 7.58
N ARG A 45 -3.60 -0.90 7.97
CA ARG A 45 -4.19 -0.28 9.17
C ARG A 45 -5.70 -0.20 9.07
N THR A 46 -6.22 0.24 7.92
CA THR A 46 -7.66 0.42 7.70
C THR A 46 -8.38 -0.92 7.74
N LEU A 47 -7.83 -1.96 7.11
CA LEU A 47 -8.40 -3.31 7.14
C LEU A 47 -8.33 -3.94 8.54
N ALA A 48 -7.25 -3.71 9.28
CA ALA A 48 -7.11 -4.20 10.65
C ALA A 48 -8.13 -3.57 11.61
N ALA A 49 -8.51 -2.31 11.38
CA ALA A 49 -9.53 -1.60 12.16
C ALA A 49 -10.96 -1.82 11.65
N ALA A 50 -11.13 -2.40 10.46
CA ALA A 50 -12.44 -2.58 9.86
C ALA A 50 -13.21 -3.70 10.59
N PRO A 51 -14.52 -3.52 10.85
CA PRO A 51 -15.36 -4.62 11.30
C PRO A 51 -15.40 -5.71 10.21
N PRO A 52 -15.59 -6.99 10.58
CA PRO A 52 -15.76 -8.06 9.61
C PRO A 52 -16.96 -7.77 8.71
N LEU A 53 -16.85 -8.18 7.44
CA LEU A 53 -17.95 -8.01 6.48
C LEU A 53 -19.18 -8.80 6.94
N THR A 54 -20.34 -8.17 6.86
CA THR A 54 -21.63 -8.85 7.06
C THR A 54 -21.89 -9.84 5.92
N ALA A 55 -22.71 -10.86 6.17
CA ALA A 55 -23.09 -11.83 5.15
C ALA A 55 -23.71 -11.19 3.89
N ALA A 56 -24.49 -10.11 4.06
CA ALA A 56 -25.07 -9.35 2.96
C ALA A 56 -23.99 -8.65 2.12
N GLN A 57 -22.98 -8.05 2.76
CA GLN A 57 -21.85 -7.43 2.07
C GLN A 57 -20.99 -8.46 1.33
N VAL A 58 -20.72 -9.62 1.94
CA VAL A 58 -19.99 -10.72 1.29
C VAL A 58 -20.75 -11.22 0.06
N LYS A 59 -22.07 -11.43 0.16
CA LYS A 59 -22.91 -11.86 -0.97
C LYS A 59 -22.86 -10.86 -2.13
N ARG A 60 -22.96 -9.56 -1.83
CA ARG A 60 -22.88 -8.48 -2.83
C ARG A 60 -21.50 -8.44 -3.50
N LEU A 61 -20.42 -8.47 -2.71
CA LEU A 61 -19.05 -8.45 -3.23
C LEU A 61 -18.76 -9.68 -4.10
N SER A 62 -19.21 -10.86 -3.67
CA SER A 62 -19.05 -12.11 -4.43
C SER A 62 -19.76 -12.06 -5.79
N GLY A 63 -20.95 -11.44 -5.84
CA GLY A 63 -21.67 -11.22 -7.10
C GLY A 63 -20.89 -10.31 -8.05
N LEU A 64 -20.42 -9.16 -7.55
CA LEU A 64 -19.66 -8.19 -8.35
C LEU A 64 -18.35 -8.78 -8.89
N LEU A 65 -17.60 -9.52 -8.08
CA LEU A 65 -16.33 -10.15 -8.50
C LEU A 65 -16.56 -11.26 -9.54
N ARG A 66 -17.70 -11.96 -9.47
CA ARG A 66 -18.03 -13.00 -10.45
C ARG A 66 -18.44 -12.43 -11.80
N THR A 67 -19.09 -11.26 -11.82
CA THR A 67 -19.54 -10.63 -13.07
C THR A 67 -18.51 -9.68 -13.67
N GLY A 68 -17.65 -9.05 -12.86
CA GLY A 68 -16.64 -8.09 -13.32
C GLY A 68 -15.33 -8.72 -13.80
N GLY A 69 -15.19 -10.04 -13.75
CA GLY A 69 -14.04 -10.80 -14.26
C GLY A 69 -14.29 -11.52 -15.59
N GLN A 70 -15.38 -11.20 -16.29
CA GLN A 70 -15.73 -11.74 -17.61
C GLN A 70 -15.61 -10.68 -18.71
#